data_AF-A0A804JRW6-F1
#
_entry.id   AF-A0A804JRW6-F1
#
_cell.length_a   1.000
_cell.length_b   1.000
_cell.length_c   1.000
_cell.angle_alpha   90.00
_cell.angle_beta   90.00
_cell.angle_gamma   90.00
#
_symmetry.space_group_name_H-M   'P 1'
#
loop_
_entity.id
_entity.type
_entity.pdbx_description
1 polymer ?
#
loop_
_entity_poly.entity_id
_entity_poly.type
_entity_poly.pdbx_seq_one_letter_code
_entity_poly.pdbx_strand_id
1 'polypeptide(L)'
;MASWEQLGELATVAQLTGVDAVRLIGLIVQAATTARMHRKNCRQFAQHLKLIGNLLEQLKISELKKYPETREPLEQLEDALRRSYILVDSCQNRSYLYLLAMGWNIVYQFRRAQNEIDRYLRIVPLITLVDNARVRERIDSIERDEREYTLDEEDRKVQDAILDRDASTNHATVLKNSLSCSYPNVPFDEALKKEREKLQMELQRSYDIGQCEMIQHLIGVTQNVASTIEERSTQLKSPNKVELNYSDENNYKEKTFGKNSHEQDTKATFRTTSSDSLGHDMSLHREHHGHEEWHSDLLGCCSEPSLCMKTFFYPCGTFSQIATVAKNRPVTSAEACNDLMAYSLILSCCCYTCCIRRKLRKMFDITGGLCDDFLSHLLCCCCALVQEWREVEIRGVKDHQLRGS
;
A
#
# COMPACT_ATOMS: atom_id res chain seq x y z
N MET A 1 -3.72 -14.07 -8.23
CA MET A 1 -4.20 -14.13 -6.83
C MET A 1 -3.53 -15.32 -6.18
N ALA A 2 -2.42 -15.13 -5.49
CA ALA A 2 -1.81 -16.25 -4.76
C ALA A 2 -2.64 -16.64 -3.53
N SER A 3 -2.79 -17.95 -3.36
CA SER A 3 -3.06 -18.53 -2.06
C SER A 3 -1.90 -18.15 -1.13
N TRP A 4 -2.22 -17.77 0.11
CA TRP A 4 -1.20 -17.61 1.16
C TRP A 4 -0.59 -18.94 1.58
N GLU A 5 -1.28 -20.04 1.31
CA GLU A 5 -0.84 -21.36 1.73
C GLU A 5 0.34 -21.89 0.90
N GLN A 6 1.07 -22.82 1.54
CA GLN A 6 1.94 -23.85 0.96
C GLN A 6 3.43 -23.50 0.83
N LEU A 7 4.13 -23.51 1.98
CA LEU A 7 5.09 -24.58 2.29
C LEU A 7 5.67 -24.43 3.70
N GLY A 8 6.02 -23.21 4.11
CA GLY A 8 6.40 -22.92 5.51
C GLY A 8 5.24 -23.11 6.50
N GLU A 9 4.02 -22.82 6.05
CA GLU A 9 2.80 -22.89 6.88
C GLU A 9 2.26 -24.32 7.02
N LEU A 10 2.59 -25.23 6.09
CA LEU A 10 2.11 -26.62 6.13
C LEU A 10 2.63 -27.40 7.34
N ALA A 11 3.84 -27.09 7.81
CA ALA A 11 4.39 -27.71 9.02
C ALA A 11 3.60 -27.31 10.28
N THR A 12 3.24 -26.03 10.40
CA THR A 12 2.40 -25.51 11.50
C THR A 12 0.97 -26.04 11.39
N VAL A 13 0.39 -26.11 10.18
CA VAL A 13 -0.93 -26.75 9.96
C VAL A 13 -0.90 -28.21 10.35
N ALA A 14 0.13 -28.97 9.96
CA ALA A 14 0.28 -30.38 10.30
C ALA A 14 0.32 -30.59 11.84
N GLN A 15 1.04 -29.73 12.57
CA GLN A 15 1.06 -29.74 14.04
C GLN A 15 -0.30 -29.41 14.70
N LEU A 16 -1.20 -28.76 13.97
CA LEU A 16 -2.56 -28.39 14.39
C LEU A 16 -3.64 -29.35 13.88
N THR A 17 -3.27 -30.42 13.15
CA THR A 17 -4.21 -31.47 12.76
C THR A 17 -4.73 -32.22 13.99
N GLY A 18 -6.02 -32.55 14.00
CA GLY A 18 -6.67 -33.20 15.15
C GLY A 18 -6.90 -32.30 16.37
N VAL A 19 -6.44 -31.05 16.37
CA VAL A 19 -6.84 -30.05 17.38
C VAL A 19 -8.27 -29.59 17.11
N ASP A 20 -9.11 -29.59 18.15
CA ASP A 20 -10.52 -29.21 18.08
C ASP A 20 -10.71 -27.68 17.96
N ALA A 21 -11.89 -27.27 17.47
CA ALA A 21 -12.22 -25.86 17.26
C ALA A 21 -12.08 -24.96 18.52
N VAL A 22 -12.46 -25.43 19.71
CA VAL A 22 -12.40 -24.62 20.94
C VAL A 22 -10.93 -24.41 21.35
N ARG A 23 -10.10 -25.45 21.26
CA ARG A 23 -8.67 -25.35 21.52
C ARG A 23 -7.93 -24.53 20.48
N LEU A 24 -8.31 -24.61 19.20
CA LEU A 24 -7.79 -23.72 18.14
C LEU A 24 -8.10 -22.25 18.45
N ILE A 25 -9.33 -21.93 18.86
CA ILE A 25 -9.71 -20.57 19.31
C ILE A 25 -8.84 -20.11 20.48
N GLY A 26 -8.58 -20.98 21.47
CA GLY A 26 -7.66 -20.68 22.57
C GLY A 26 -6.24 -20.31 22.11
N LEU A 27 -5.69 -21.05 21.15
CA LEU A 27 -4.39 -20.77 20.54
C LEU A 27 -4.37 -19.45 19.75
N ILE A 28 -5.42 -19.16 18.98
CA ILE A 28 -5.57 -17.88 18.25
C ILE A 28 -5.62 -16.70 19.22
N VAL A 29 -6.39 -16.84 20.31
CA VAL A 29 -6.46 -15.84 21.38
C VAL A 29 -5.09 -15.59 22.01
N GLN A 30 -4.30 -16.65 22.24
CA GLN A 30 -2.95 -16.52 22.78
C GLN A 30 -2.02 -15.80 21.80
N ALA A 31 -1.96 -16.23 20.54
CA ALA A 31 -1.15 -15.59 19.50
C ALA A 31 -1.52 -14.10 19.29
N ALA A 32 -2.80 -13.75 19.41
CA ALA A 32 -3.25 -12.36 19.31
C ALA A 32 -2.74 -11.45 20.45
N THR A 33 -2.35 -12.02 21.61
CA THR A 33 -1.73 -11.22 22.70
C THR A 33 -0.25 -10.94 22.46
N THR A 34 0.44 -11.78 21.67
CA THR A 34 1.87 -11.69 21.35
C THR A 34 2.15 -11.09 19.97
N ALA A 35 1.11 -10.74 19.20
CA ALA A 35 1.21 -10.06 17.91
C ALA A 35 2.03 -8.75 17.98
N ARG A 36 3.02 -8.62 17.10
CA ARG A 36 3.87 -7.43 17.00
C ARG A 36 3.22 -6.36 16.12
N MET A 37 2.60 -6.79 15.00
CA MET A 37 1.85 -5.97 14.03
C MET A 37 0.33 -6.19 14.12
N HIS A 38 -0.44 -5.32 13.47
CA HIS A 38 -1.92 -5.42 13.32
C HIS A 38 -2.68 -5.69 14.63
N ARG A 39 -2.17 -5.16 15.76
CA ARG A 39 -2.65 -5.51 17.11
C ARG A 39 -4.13 -5.23 17.33
N LYS A 40 -4.68 -4.17 16.71
CA LYS A 40 -6.13 -3.86 16.73
C LYS A 40 -6.92 -5.02 16.11
N ASN A 41 -6.58 -5.39 14.87
CA ASN A 41 -7.22 -6.45 14.10
C ASN A 41 -7.11 -7.82 14.80
N CYS A 42 -5.90 -8.22 15.24
CA CYS A 42 -5.70 -9.47 15.96
C CYS A 42 -6.58 -9.57 17.22
N ARG A 43 -6.69 -8.48 17.99
CA ARG A 43 -7.54 -8.45 19.21
C ARG A 43 -9.02 -8.49 18.89
N GLN A 44 -9.49 -7.75 17.88
CA GLN A 44 -10.90 -7.77 17.45
C GLN A 44 -11.30 -9.16 16.96
N PHE A 45 -10.48 -9.79 16.13
CA PHE A 45 -10.71 -11.14 15.62
C PHE A 45 -10.70 -12.16 16.76
N ALA A 46 -9.73 -12.10 17.68
CA ALA A 46 -9.70 -12.95 18.87
C ALA A 46 -10.91 -12.72 19.83
N GLN A 47 -11.47 -11.51 19.89
CA GLN A 47 -12.70 -11.23 20.65
C GLN A 47 -13.92 -11.88 20.00
N HIS A 48 -14.05 -11.73 18.68
CA HIS A 48 -15.11 -12.36 17.89
C HIS A 48 -15.06 -13.89 18.01
N LEU A 49 -13.89 -14.50 17.82
CA LEU A 49 -13.69 -15.94 18.00
C LEU A 49 -13.99 -16.44 19.42
N LYS A 50 -13.87 -15.61 20.47
CA LYS A 50 -14.32 -16.01 21.83
C LYS A 50 -15.82 -16.14 21.93
N LEU A 51 -16.61 -15.29 21.26
CA LEU A 51 -18.07 -15.43 21.22
C LEU A 51 -18.45 -16.77 20.59
N ILE A 52 -17.74 -17.13 19.52
CA ILE A 52 -17.86 -18.41 18.81
C ILE A 52 -17.47 -19.58 19.70
N GLY A 53 -16.31 -19.53 20.38
CA GLY A 53 -15.89 -20.58 21.32
C GLY A 53 -16.94 -20.86 22.39
N ASN A 54 -17.50 -19.80 22.99
CA ASN A 54 -18.59 -19.89 23.97
C ASN A 54 -19.89 -20.50 23.42
N LEU A 55 -20.14 -20.41 22.10
CA LEU A 55 -21.25 -21.07 21.42
C LEU A 55 -20.94 -22.56 21.18
N LEU A 56 -19.74 -22.88 20.69
CA LEU A 56 -19.31 -24.25 20.39
C LEU A 56 -19.24 -25.14 21.66
N GLU A 57 -18.81 -24.59 22.78
CA GLU A 57 -18.85 -25.26 24.09
C GLU A 57 -20.29 -25.62 24.50
N GLN A 58 -21.24 -24.71 24.32
CA GLN A 58 -22.65 -24.95 24.65
C GLN A 58 -23.32 -25.96 23.70
N LEU A 59 -22.96 -25.92 22.43
CA LEU A 59 -23.42 -26.87 21.41
C LEU A 59 -22.82 -28.28 21.57
N LYS A 60 -21.79 -28.45 22.42
CA LYS A 60 -21.05 -29.70 22.60
C LYS A 60 -20.64 -30.31 21.26
N ILE A 61 -19.86 -29.58 20.47
CA ILE A 61 -19.48 -29.96 19.08
C ILE A 61 -18.94 -31.39 18.92
N SER A 62 -18.34 -31.97 19.96
CA SER A 62 -17.89 -33.36 20.01
C SER A 62 -19.02 -34.39 19.79
N GLU A 63 -20.25 -34.05 20.20
CA GLU A 63 -21.45 -34.84 19.92
C GLU A 63 -21.97 -34.58 18.51
N LEU A 64 -21.96 -33.32 18.05
CA LEU A 64 -22.39 -32.95 16.69
C LEU A 64 -21.49 -33.59 15.60
N LYS A 65 -20.19 -33.77 15.87
CA LYS A 65 -19.27 -34.48 14.96
C LYS A 65 -19.62 -35.97 14.74
N LYS A 66 -20.50 -36.57 15.55
CA LYS A 66 -20.94 -37.97 15.38
C LYS A 66 -21.98 -38.12 14.28
N TYR A 67 -22.69 -37.05 13.92
CA TYR A 67 -23.73 -37.05 12.89
C TYR A 67 -23.09 -36.66 11.53
N PRO A 68 -23.33 -37.43 10.45
CA PRO A 68 -22.70 -37.18 9.16
C PRO A 68 -23.07 -35.81 8.57
N GLU A 69 -24.29 -35.31 8.83
CA GLU A 69 -24.82 -34.06 8.31
C GLU A 69 -24.08 -32.83 8.87
N THR A 70 -23.70 -32.85 10.15
CA THR A 70 -22.96 -31.76 10.80
C THR A 70 -21.45 -31.94 10.79
N ARG A 71 -20.95 -33.13 10.45
CA ARG A 71 -19.52 -33.45 10.49
C ARG A 71 -18.70 -32.61 9.51
N GLU A 72 -19.07 -32.60 8.22
CA GLU A 72 -18.32 -31.87 7.19
C GLU A 72 -18.24 -30.35 7.48
N PRO A 73 -19.36 -29.64 7.80
CA PRO A 73 -19.29 -28.23 8.20
C PRO A 73 -18.41 -27.96 9.43
N LEU A 74 -18.34 -28.88 10.38
CA LEU A 74 -17.46 -28.77 11.57
C LEU A 74 -15.99 -29.02 11.25
N GLU A 75 -15.67 -29.92 10.31
CA GLU A 75 -14.31 -30.11 9.81
C GLU A 75 -13.83 -28.87 9.03
N GLN A 76 -14.69 -28.30 8.16
CA GLN A 76 -14.38 -27.07 7.42
C GLN A 76 -14.23 -25.83 8.33
N LEU A 77 -15.02 -25.73 9.41
CA LEU A 77 -14.85 -24.72 10.46
C LEU A 77 -13.48 -24.83 11.14
N GLU A 78 -13.02 -26.04 11.47
CA GLU A 78 -11.70 -26.24 12.06
C GLU A 78 -10.57 -25.91 11.10
N ASP A 79 -10.70 -26.19 9.80
CA ASP A 79 -9.70 -25.78 8.80
C ASP A 79 -9.64 -24.26 8.61
N ALA A 80 -10.80 -23.58 8.64
CA ALA A 80 -10.85 -22.12 8.67
C ALA A 80 -10.18 -21.55 9.93
N LEU A 81 -10.36 -22.19 11.09
CA LEU A 81 -9.66 -21.84 12.33
C LEU A 81 -8.16 -22.12 12.27
N ARG A 82 -7.70 -23.20 11.62
CA ARG A 82 -6.27 -23.49 11.39
C ARG A 82 -5.63 -22.40 10.52
N ARG A 83 -6.25 -22.02 9.39
CA ARG A 83 -5.82 -20.86 8.56
C ARG A 83 -5.78 -19.56 9.38
N SER A 84 -6.79 -19.35 10.21
CA SER A 84 -6.93 -18.17 11.07
C SER A 84 -5.83 -18.07 12.14
N TYR A 85 -5.38 -19.21 12.69
CA TYR A 85 -4.22 -19.25 13.58
C TYR A 85 -2.95 -18.80 12.88
N ILE A 86 -2.68 -19.30 11.67
CA ILE A 86 -1.49 -18.92 10.88
C ILE A 86 -1.50 -17.41 10.59
N LEU A 87 -2.65 -16.84 10.19
CA LEU A 87 -2.79 -15.40 9.95
C LEU A 87 -2.40 -14.59 11.19
N VAL A 88 -2.88 -14.98 12.38
CA VAL A 88 -2.58 -14.26 13.63
C VAL A 88 -1.14 -14.49 14.10
N ASP A 89 -0.60 -15.71 14.03
CA ASP A 89 0.79 -16.02 14.37
C ASP A 89 1.79 -15.28 13.44
N SER A 90 1.43 -15.14 12.15
CA SER A 90 2.24 -14.40 11.18
C SER A 90 2.49 -12.95 11.60
N CYS A 91 1.52 -12.32 12.29
CA CYS A 91 1.61 -10.95 12.81
C CYS A 91 2.61 -10.79 13.96
N GLN A 92 3.16 -11.89 14.49
CA GLN A 92 4.26 -11.92 15.45
C GLN A 92 5.60 -12.25 14.78
N ASN A 93 5.63 -13.29 13.95
CA ASN A 93 6.87 -14.00 13.60
C ASN A 93 7.53 -13.58 12.28
N ARG A 94 6.75 -13.10 11.28
CA ARG A 94 7.24 -12.65 9.96
C ARG A 94 8.15 -11.40 10.05
N SER A 95 8.72 -10.97 8.93
CA SER A 95 9.36 -9.64 8.80
C SER A 95 8.35 -8.52 9.12
N TYR A 96 8.76 -7.54 9.93
CA TYR A 96 7.98 -6.32 10.18
C TYR A 96 7.74 -5.54 8.87
N LEU A 97 8.78 -5.39 8.04
CA LEU A 97 8.68 -4.66 6.76
C LEU A 97 7.77 -5.39 5.76
N TYR A 98 7.81 -6.72 5.70
CA TYR A 98 6.87 -7.52 4.90
C TYR A 98 5.42 -7.32 5.35
N LEU A 99 5.15 -7.43 6.66
CA LEU A 99 3.80 -7.26 7.20
C LEU A 99 3.26 -5.85 6.95
N LEU A 100 4.11 -4.83 7.10
CA LEU A 100 3.78 -3.44 6.81
C LEU A 100 3.43 -3.23 5.33
N ALA A 101 4.29 -3.72 4.42
CA ALA A 101 4.05 -3.67 2.98
C ALA A 101 2.79 -4.45 2.55
N MET A 102 2.47 -5.55 3.23
CA MET A 102 1.28 -6.37 3.00
C MET A 102 0.05 -5.92 3.80
N GLY A 103 0.08 -4.76 4.47
CA GLY A 103 -0.91 -4.37 5.48
C GLY A 103 -2.37 -4.44 5.02
N TRP A 104 -2.67 -3.93 3.82
CA TRP A 104 -4.01 -4.03 3.22
C TRP A 104 -4.44 -5.46 2.88
N ASN A 105 -3.50 -6.31 2.48
CA ASN A 105 -3.79 -7.72 2.21
C ASN A 105 -4.14 -8.45 3.51
N ILE A 106 -3.38 -8.20 4.59
CA ILE A 106 -3.63 -8.78 5.91
C ILE A 106 -4.99 -8.33 6.46
N VAL A 107 -5.33 -7.04 6.34
CA VAL A 107 -6.67 -6.50 6.69
C VAL A 107 -7.78 -7.21 5.90
N TYR A 108 -7.57 -7.47 4.60
CA TYR A 108 -8.50 -8.25 3.79
C TYR A 108 -8.62 -9.71 4.25
N GLN A 109 -7.51 -10.38 4.61
CA GLN A 109 -7.57 -11.75 5.13
C GLN A 109 -8.33 -11.84 6.46
N PHE A 110 -8.23 -10.86 7.36
CA PHE A 110 -9.04 -10.84 8.58
C PHE A 110 -10.55 -10.78 8.29
N ARG A 111 -10.97 -9.88 7.38
CA ARG A 111 -12.37 -9.79 6.92
C ARG A 111 -12.84 -11.11 6.30
N ARG A 112 -12.02 -11.70 5.43
CA ARG A 112 -12.30 -12.97 4.76
C ARG A 112 -12.42 -14.13 5.75
N ALA A 113 -11.49 -14.25 6.70
CA ALA A 113 -11.46 -15.32 7.69
C ALA A 113 -12.68 -15.27 8.63
N GLN A 114 -13.08 -14.08 9.09
CA GLN A 114 -14.31 -13.92 9.85
C GLN A 114 -15.53 -14.37 9.03
N ASN A 115 -15.72 -13.84 7.82
CA ASN A 115 -16.86 -14.18 6.96
C ASN A 115 -16.94 -15.68 6.62
N GLU A 116 -15.79 -16.34 6.46
CA GLU A 116 -15.69 -17.78 6.21
C GLU A 116 -16.13 -18.59 7.43
N ILE A 117 -15.67 -18.21 8.63
CA ILE A 117 -16.05 -18.85 9.90
C ILE A 117 -17.54 -18.64 10.21
N ASP A 118 -18.04 -17.40 10.10
CA ASP A 118 -19.46 -17.06 10.33
C ASP A 118 -20.39 -17.84 9.39
N ARG A 119 -19.97 -18.07 8.13
CA ARG A 119 -20.71 -18.91 7.19
C ARG A 119 -20.83 -20.35 7.66
N TYR A 120 -19.77 -20.96 8.19
CA TYR A 120 -19.84 -22.33 8.72
C TYR A 120 -20.68 -22.41 9.99
N LEU A 121 -20.63 -21.38 10.83
CA LEU A 121 -21.46 -21.25 12.03
C LEU A 121 -22.94 -21.00 11.75
N ARG A 122 -23.34 -20.62 10.53
CA ARG A 122 -24.75 -20.63 10.13
C ARG A 122 -25.25 -22.04 9.78
N ILE A 123 -24.40 -22.88 9.19
CA ILE A 123 -24.78 -24.21 8.69
C ILE A 123 -25.00 -25.20 9.84
N VAL A 124 -24.07 -25.27 10.82
CA VAL A 124 -24.14 -26.24 11.93
C VAL A 124 -25.42 -26.07 12.79
N PRO A 125 -25.86 -24.85 13.15
CA PRO A 125 -27.11 -24.63 13.85
C PRO A 125 -28.36 -24.87 13.03
N LEU A 126 -28.38 -24.56 11.73
CA LEU A 126 -29.58 -24.80 10.90
C LEU A 126 -29.96 -26.28 10.80
N ILE A 127 -28.97 -27.18 10.94
CA ILE A 127 -29.18 -28.64 10.99
C ILE A 127 -29.67 -29.10 12.39
N THR A 128 -29.46 -28.32 13.45
CA THR A 128 -29.62 -28.76 14.85
C THR A 128 -30.62 -27.94 15.69
N LEU A 129 -31.07 -26.77 15.22
CA LEU A 129 -31.83 -25.77 16.01
C LEU A 129 -33.27 -25.52 15.54
N VAL A 130 -34.09 -26.57 15.47
CA VAL A 130 -35.54 -26.34 15.43
C VAL A 130 -36.00 -25.67 16.75
N ASP A 131 -35.47 -26.09 17.92
CA ASP A 131 -36.10 -25.76 19.23
C ASP A 131 -35.26 -25.02 20.31
N ASN A 132 -33.99 -24.63 20.12
CA ASN A 132 -33.22 -23.92 21.20
C ASN A 132 -33.09 -22.40 21.00
N ALA A 133 -34.02 -21.65 21.61
CA ALA A 133 -34.06 -20.18 21.53
C ALA A 133 -32.80 -19.47 22.07
N ARG A 134 -32.15 -20.00 23.12
CA ARG A 134 -30.95 -19.39 23.73
C ARG A 134 -29.73 -19.49 22.81
N VAL A 135 -29.66 -20.55 22.02
CA VAL A 135 -28.58 -20.73 21.03
C VAL A 135 -28.82 -19.80 19.83
N ARG A 136 -30.08 -19.64 19.40
CA ARG A 136 -30.48 -18.69 18.36
C ARG A 136 -30.07 -17.25 18.70
N GLU A 137 -30.42 -16.77 19.90
CA GLU A 137 -30.01 -15.43 20.39
C GLU A 137 -28.49 -15.22 20.35
N ARG A 138 -27.70 -16.25 20.65
CA ARG A 138 -26.23 -16.19 20.60
C ARG A 138 -25.69 -16.13 19.18
N ILE A 139 -26.28 -16.87 18.25
CA ILE A 139 -25.95 -16.77 16.81
C ILE A 139 -26.26 -15.36 16.32
N ASP A 140 -27.46 -14.85 16.62
CA ASP A 140 -27.84 -13.47 16.29
C ASP A 140 -26.87 -12.43 16.90
N SER A 141 -26.22 -12.73 18.04
CA SER A 141 -25.20 -11.87 18.64
C SER A 141 -23.83 -11.95 17.95
N ILE A 142 -23.46 -13.11 17.40
CA ILE A 142 -22.22 -13.31 16.62
C ILE A 142 -22.37 -12.70 15.23
N GLU A 143 -23.52 -12.89 14.57
CA GLU A 143 -23.79 -12.32 13.25
C GLU A 143 -23.82 -10.79 13.24
N ARG A 144 -24.17 -10.17 14.38
CA ARG A 144 -24.10 -8.71 14.57
C ARG A 144 -22.71 -8.21 14.97
N ASP A 145 -21.75 -9.09 15.22
CA ASP A 145 -20.38 -8.74 15.65
C ASP A 145 -19.45 -8.49 14.45
N GLU A 146 -19.88 -7.63 13.53
CA GLU A 146 -19.10 -7.22 12.36
C GLU A 146 -17.88 -6.39 12.79
N ARG A 147 -16.70 -7.02 12.85
CA ARG A 147 -15.48 -6.35 13.31
C ARG A 147 -14.88 -5.48 12.20
N GLU A 148 -14.69 -4.20 12.53
CA GLU A 148 -13.99 -3.27 11.65
C GLU A 148 -12.47 -3.51 11.67
N TYR A 149 -11.96 -4.19 10.63
CA TYR A 149 -10.51 -4.36 10.41
C TYR A 149 -9.94 -3.21 9.58
N THR A 150 -8.88 -2.57 10.06
CA THR A 150 -8.24 -1.39 9.45
C THR A 150 -6.71 -1.49 9.44
N LEU A 151 -6.05 -0.80 8.52
CA LEU A 151 -4.64 -0.46 8.66
C LEU A 151 -4.53 0.81 9.51
N ASP A 152 -3.57 0.90 10.42
CA ASP A 152 -3.35 2.11 11.20
C ASP A 152 -2.76 3.22 10.31
N GLU A 153 -3.21 4.46 10.46
CA GLU A 153 -2.87 5.54 9.51
C GLU A 153 -1.37 5.90 9.50
N GLU A 154 -0.67 5.70 10.62
CA GLU A 154 0.79 5.83 10.65
C GLU A 154 1.48 4.66 9.93
N ASP A 155 1.00 3.43 10.09
CA ASP A 155 1.52 2.27 9.34
C ASP A 155 1.30 2.46 7.84
N ARG A 156 0.17 3.06 7.43
CA ARG A 156 -0.12 3.43 6.04
C ARG A 156 0.88 4.43 5.47
N LYS A 157 1.16 5.54 6.18
CA LYS A 157 2.16 6.53 5.73
C LYS A 157 3.56 5.92 5.57
N VAL A 158 3.95 5.04 6.50
CA VAL A 158 5.25 4.35 6.45
C VAL A 158 5.26 3.30 5.32
N GLN A 159 4.15 2.59 5.08
CA GLN A 159 3.98 1.70 3.93
C GLN A 159 4.15 2.46 2.60
N ASP A 160 3.40 3.55 2.41
CA ASP A 160 3.45 4.38 1.19
C ASP A 160 4.88 4.90 0.95
N ALA A 161 5.55 5.42 1.99
CA ALA A 161 6.93 5.93 1.91
C ALA A 161 8.04 4.85 1.79
N ILE A 162 7.72 3.57 1.92
CA ILE A 162 8.68 2.46 1.68
C ILE A 162 8.44 1.82 0.31
N LEU A 163 7.19 1.80 -0.16
CA LEU A 163 6.81 1.26 -1.47
C LEU A 163 6.98 2.28 -2.60
N ASP A 164 7.07 3.57 -2.28
CA ASP A 164 7.55 4.61 -3.19
C ASP A 164 8.90 4.21 -3.83
N ARG A 165 9.01 4.44 -5.14
CA ARG A 165 10.19 4.18 -5.95
C ARG A 165 10.97 5.45 -6.31
N ASP A 166 10.42 6.62 -6.00
CA ASP A 166 11.02 7.90 -6.36
C ASP A 166 12.10 8.33 -5.36
N ALA A 167 13.22 8.82 -5.90
CA ALA A 167 14.43 9.15 -5.14
C ALA A 167 14.29 10.32 -4.15
N SER A 168 13.09 10.91 -4.00
CA SER A 168 12.82 12.00 -3.07
C SER A 168 12.61 11.53 -1.62
N THR A 169 12.19 10.28 -1.43
CA THR A 169 11.80 9.77 -0.12
C THR A 169 13.01 9.32 0.69
N ASN A 170 13.23 9.93 1.85
CA ASN A 170 14.34 9.59 2.74
C ASN A 170 14.05 8.29 3.53
N HIS A 171 14.10 7.16 2.84
CA HIS A 171 13.82 5.83 3.42
C HIS A 171 14.66 5.52 4.66
N ALA A 172 15.87 6.09 4.79
CA ALA A 172 16.71 5.94 5.98
C ALA A 172 16.05 6.51 7.24
N THR A 173 15.40 7.68 7.14
CA THR A 173 14.64 8.26 8.26
C THR A 173 13.35 7.51 8.55
N VAL A 174 12.62 7.09 7.50
CA VAL A 174 11.37 6.33 7.61
C VAL A 174 11.61 4.98 8.29
N LEU A 175 12.60 4.20 7.81
CA LEU A 175 12.99 2.92 8.40
C LEU A 175 13.55 3.07 9.81
N LYS A 176 14.32 4.13 10.10
CA LYS A 176 14.85 4.35 11.45
C LYS A 176 13.73 4.56 12.46
N ASN A 177 12.74 5.37 12.10
CA ASN A 177 11.60 5.65 12.97
C ASN A 177 10.75 4.40 13.15
N SER A 178 10.37 3.70 12.07
CA SER A 178 9.49 2.53 12.12
C SER A 178 10.12 1.32 12.82
N LEU A 179 11.39 1.01 12.53
CA LEU A 179 12.09 -0.11 13.17
C LEU A 179 12.38 0.14 14.66
N SER A 180 12.56 1.40 15.09
CA SER A 180 12.80 1.71 16.51
C SER A 180 11.66 1.27 17.44
N CYS A 181 10.41 1.38 16.98
CA CYS A 181 9.21 0.93 17.71
C CYS A 181 9.09 -0.61 17.77
N SER A 182 9.52 -1.29 16.71
CA SER A 182 9.41 -2.75 16.57
C SER A 182 10.59 -3.53 17.14
N TYR A 183 11.75 -2.89 17.29
CA TYR A 183 12.98 -3.46 17.84
C TYR A 183 13.52 -2.59 18.99
N PRO A 184 12.77 -2.47 20.10
CA PRO A 184 13.22 -1.69 21.26
C PRO A 184 14.54 -2.25 21.81
N ASN A 185 15.48 -1.36 22.11
CA ASN A 185 16.82 -1.65 22.62
C ASN A 185 17.77 -2.39 21.67
N VAL A 186 17.46 -2.47 20.36
CA VAL A 186 18.38 -3.00 19.33
C VAL A 186 18.94 -1.83 18.51
N PRO A 187 20.25 -1.79 18.21
CA PRO A 187 20.84 -0.81 17.28
C PRO A 187 20.15 -0.84 15.90
N PHE A 188 20.05 0.31 15.24
CA PHE A 188 19.30 0.44 13.98
C PHE A 188 19.89 -0.42 12.86
N ASP A 189 21.21 -0.50 12.76
CA ASP A 189 21.95 -1.34 11.82
C ASP A 189 21.70 -2.84 12.07
N GLU A 190 21.68 -3.28 13.32
CA GLU A 190 21.38 -4.67 13.69
C GLU A 190 19.90 -5.01 13.45
N ALA A 191 18.97 -4.10 13.75
CA ALA A 191 17.55 -4.26 13.46
C ALA A 191 17.28 -4.33 11.95
N LEU A 192 17.94 -3.48 11.16
CA LEU A 192 17.87 -3.47 9.70
C LEU A 192 18.43 -4.77 9.10
N LYS A 193 19.53 -5.30 9.65
CA LYS A 193 20.09 -6.61 9.27
C LYS A 193 19.10 -7.75 9.58
N LYS A 194 18.54 -7.80 10.79
CA LYS A 194 17.55 -8.82 11.20
C LYS A 194 16.30 -8.80 10.31
N GLU A 195 15.81 -7.63 9.92
CA GLU A 195 14.70 -7.52 8.97
C GLU A 195 15.07 -8.00 7.57
N ARG A 196 16.29 -7.69 7.08
CA ARG A 196 16.76 -8.20 5.78
C ARG A 196 16.88 -9.72 5.75
N GLU A 197 17.40 -10.33 6.80
CA GLU A 197 17.47 -11.80 6.96
C GLU A 197 16.07 -12.42 6.94
N LYS A 198 15.10 -11.82 7.62
CA LYS A 198 13.70 -12.25 7.56
C LYS A 198 13.10 -12.09 6.16
N LEU A 199 13.29 -10.95 5.49
CA LEU A 199 12.81 -10.71 4.13
C LEU A 199 13.36 -11.74 3.13
N GLN A 200 14.62 -12.15 3.27
CA GLN A 200 15.20 -13.24 2.46
C GLN A 200 14.47 -14.58 2.71
N MET A 201 14.11 -14.87 3.96
CA MET A 201 13.31 -16.05 4.30
C MET A 201 11.85 -15.95 3.84
N GLU A 202 11.27 -14.75 3.73
CA GLU A 202 9.95 -14.57 3.09
C GLU A 202 10.04 -14.79 1.58
N LEU A 203 11.08 -14.28 0.92
CA LEU A 203 11.30 -14.45 -0.52
C LEU A 203 11.43 -15.93 -0.90
N GLN A 204 12.13 -16.73 -0.09
CA GLN A 204 12.25 -18.18 -0.30
C GLN A 204 10.94 -18.96 -0.09
N ARG A 205 9.96 -18.37 0.60
CA ARG A 205 8.63 -18.98 0.86
C ARG A 205 7.55 -18.51 -0.10
N SER A 206 7.79 -17.43 -0.84
CA SER A 206 6.82 -16.88 -1.78
C SER A 206 6.93 -17.55 -3.15
N TYR A 207 5.79 -17.98 -3.68
CA TYR A 207 5.63 -18.44 -5.06
C TYR A 207 4.86 -17.43 -5.93
N ASP A 208 4.37 -16.33 -5.34
CA ASP A 208 3.69 -15.26 -6.06
C ASP A 208 4.72 -14.27 -6.61
N ILE A 209 4.68 -14.03 -7.92
CA ILE A 209 5.60 -13.13 -8.61
C ILE A 209 5.49 -11.71 -8.04
N GLY A 210 4.27 -11.21 -7.77
CA GLY A 210 4.04 -9.88 -7.22
C GLY A 210 4.56 -9.71 -5.79
N GLN A 211 4.35 -10.70 -4.91
CA GLN A 211 4.96 -10.69 -3.58
C GLN A 211 6.48 -10.78 -3.67
N CYS A 212 7.04 -11.59 -4.57
CA CYS A 212 8.48 -11.69 -4.77
C CYS A 212 9.10 -10.36 -5.24
N GLU A 213 8.49 -9.67 -6.21
CA GLU A 213 8.92 -8.33 -6.66
C GLU A 213 8.88 -7.29 -5.52
N MET A 214 7.81 -7.31 -4.70
CA MET A 214 7.70 -6.44 -3.54
C MET A 214 8.75 -6.75 -2.47
N ILE A 215 8.99 -8.02 -2.15
CA ILE A 215 10.03 -8.42 -1.18
C ILE A 215 11.42 -8.05 -1.70
N GLN A 216 11.69 -8.20 -3.00
CA GLN A 216 12.94 -7.76 -3.62
C GLN A 216 13.13 -6.24 -3.53
N HIS A 217 12.08 -5.44 -3.77
CA HIS A 217 12.09 -3.99 -3.55
C HIS A 217 12.45 -3.65 -2.09
N LEU A 218 11.77 -4.27 -1.11
CA LEU A 218 12.10 -4.08 0.31
C LEU A 218 13.55 -4.43 0.64
N ILE A 219 14.07 -5.55 0.11
CA ILE A 219 15.48 -5.93 0.29
C ILE A 219 16.41 -4.84 -0.26
N GLY A 220 16.15 -4.34 -1.48
CA GLY A 220 16.91 -3.24 -2.09
C GLY A 220 16.90 -1.96 -1.25
N VAL A 221 15.74 -1.53 -0.76
CA VAL A 221 15.62 -0.36 0.14
C VAL A 221 16.45 -0.57 1.42
N THR A 222 16.39 -1.75 2.05
CA THR A 222 17.21 -2.04 3.25
C THR A 222 18.71 -2.14 2.96
N GLN A 223 19.13 -2.44 1.73
CA GLN A 223 20.53 -2.46 1.31
C GLN A 223 21.05 -1.04 1.08
N ASN A 224 20.32 -0.21 0.33
CA ASN A 224 20.68 1.18 0.03
C ASN A 224 20.81 2.03 1.32
N VAL A 225 19.93 1.80 2.30
CA VAL A 225 20.04 2.47 3.61
C VAL A 225 21.27 1.99 4.40
N ALA A 226 21.66 0.72 4.28
CA ALA A 226 22.84 0.21 4.96
C ALA A 226 24.16 0.72 4.36
N SER A 227 24.31 0.74 3.04
CA SER A 227 25.49 1.34 2.39
C SER A 227 25.64 2.82 2.77
N THR A 228 24.54 3.58 2.80
CA THR A 228 24.54 4.99 3.24
C THR A 228 25.05 5.17 4.68
N ILE A 229 24.79 4.20 5.58
CA ILE A 229 25.31 4.21 6.96
C ILE A 229 26.81 3.88 6.99
N GLU A 230 27.25 2.90 6.20
CA GLU A 230 28.67 2.51 6.11
C GLU A 230 29.54 3.63 5.49
N GLU A 231 29.05 4.32 4.46
CA GLU A 231 29.71 5.48 3.85
C GLU A 231 29.89 6.63 4.85
N ARG A 232 28.86 6.97 5.64
CA ARG A 232 28.99 7.96 6.71
C ARG A 232 29.94 7.51 7.82
N SER A 233 29.99 6.21 8.11
CA SER A 233 30.85 5.62 9.13
C SER A 233 32.33 5.53 8.70
N THR A 234 32.60 5.49 7.40
CA THR A 234 33.96 5.50 6.83
C THR A 234 34.48 6.92 6.63
N GLN A 235 33.64 7.88 6.24
CA GLN A 235 34.01 9.30 6.22
C GLN A 235 34.36 9.86 7.60
N LEU A 236 33.77 9.36 8.69
CA LEU A 236 34.15 9.70 10.06
C LEU A 236 35.45 9.04 10.55
N LYS A 237 36.07 8.14 9.76
CA LYS A 237 37.22 7.32 10.17
C LYS A 237 38.54 7.65 9.45
N SER A 238 38.61 8.67 8.60
CA SER A 238 39.90 9.11 8.04
C SER A 238 40.68 9.97 9.04
N PRO A 239 41.91 9.57 9.44
CA PRO A 239 42.79 10.45 10.18
C PRO A 239 43.59 11.30 9.20
N ASN A 240 43.29 12.59 9.10
CA ASN A 240 44.16 13.53 8.40
C ASN A 240 45.51 13.64 9.14
N LYS A 241 46.56 13.02 8.59
CA LYS A 241 47.94 13.25 9.04
C LYS A 241 48.93 13.29 7.87
N VAL A 242 49.25 14.51 7.42
CA VAL A 242 50.58 14.89 6.90
C VAL A 242 50.88 16.29 7.45
N GLU A 243 52.08 16.49 8.01
CA GLU A 243 52.50 17.65 8.81
C GLU A 243 53.19 18.74 7.98
N LEU A 244 53.28 19.96 8.54
CA LEU A 244 54.26 21.07 8.38
C LEU A 244 53.53 22.41 8.68
N ASN A 245 53.99 23.35 9.54
CA ASN A 245 55.20 23.41 10.35
C ASN A 245 55.07 24.47 11.50
N TYR A 246 55.75 24.22 12.63
CA TYR A 246 56.27 25.15 13.68
C TYR A 246 55.37 26.12 14.51
N SER A 247 55.51 26.01 15.86
CA SER A 247 55.45 27.03 16.95
C SER A 247 54.33 28.10 16.98
N ASP A 248 53.68 28.49 18.09
CA ASP A 248 53.63 28.10 19.51
C ASP A 248 52.40 28.85 20.14
N GLU A 249 52.02 28.86 21.42
CA GLU A 249 52.61 28.41 22.70
C GLU A 249 51.49 27.93 23.66
N ASN A 250 51.75 27.77 24.97
CA ASN A 250 50.77 27.35 25.97
C ASN A 250 49.96 28.52 26.56
N ASN A 251 48.65 28.30 26.82
CA ASN A 251 48.13 28.62 28.16
C ASN A 251 46.87 27.81 28.53
N TYR A 252 46.76 27.50 29.82
CA TYR A 252 45.61 26.84 30.44
C TYR A 252 44.51 27.87 30.79
N LYS A 253 43.23 27.52 30.59
CA LYS A 253 42.21 27.53 31.67
C LYS A 253 40.80 27.10 31.25
N GLU A 254 40.44 25.91 31.73
CA GLU A 254 39.27 25.64 32.59
C GLU A 254 37.98 26.52 32.53
N LYS A 255 36.92 25.90 32.00
CA LYS A 255 35.49 25.86 32.42
C LYS A 255 34.52 27.06 32.31
N THR A 256 33.27 26.62 32.06
CA THR A 256 31.95 27.05 32.57
C THR A 256 31.16 28.17 31.87
N PHE A 257 30.15 27.70 31.13
CA PHE A 257 28.72 28.07 31.23
C PHE A 257 28.30 29.55 31.35
N GLY A 258 27.62 30.04 30.31
CA GLY A 258 26.78 31.24 30.35
C GLY A 258 25.70 31.19 29.27
N LYS A 259 24.41 31.10 29.67
CA LYS A 259 23.26 31.28 28.77
C LYS A 259 23.13 32.76 28.37
N ASN A 260 22.67 33.05 27.15
CA ASN A 260 21.36 33.67 26.89
C ASN A 260 21.10 33.93 25.39
N SER A 261 19.87 34.36 25.09
CA SER A 261 19.16 34.38 23.80
C SER A 261 18.95 35.78 23.20
N HIS A 262 18.38 35.84 21.97
CA HIS A 262 18.00 37.03 21.16
C HIS A 262 19.18 37.80 20.53
N GLU A 263 19.11 38.45 19.36
CA GLU A 263 18.06 38.80 18.35
C GLU A 263 18.56 38.42 16.92
N GLN A 264 17.75 38.01 15.95
CA GLN A 264 16.81 38.74 15.07
C GLN A 264 17.45 39.60 13.95
N ASP A 265 17.04 39.30 12.71
CA ASP A 265 17.09 40.07 11.44
C ASP A 265 18.34 40.86 10.99
N THR A 266 18.85 40.53 9.81
CA THR A 266 18.85 41.51 8.70
C THR A 266 18.91 40.88 7.31
N LYS A 267 18.16 41.48 6.40
CA LYS A 267 17.98 41.10 4.99
C LYS A 267 18.83 42.01 4.10
N ALA A 268 19.70 41.45 3.26
CA ALA A 268 20.45 42.22 2.26
C ALA A 268 20.47 41.52 0.91
N THR A 269 19.88 42.18 -0.09
CA THR A 269 19.87 41.76 -1.49
C THR A 269 21.10 42.31 -2.20
N PHE A 270 21.81 41.49 -2.99
CA PHE A 270 22.61 41.99 -4.11
C PHE A 270 22.41 41.12 -5.36
N ARG A 271 21.93 41.76 -6.43
CA ARG A 271 22.16 41.33 -7.81
C ARG A 271 23.41 42.06 -8.32
N THR A 272 24.12 41.51 -9.32
CA THR A 272 24.15 42.04 -10.72
C THR A 272 25.36 41.48 -11.53
N THR A 273 25.13 41.21 -12.82
CA THR A 273 26.08 41.08 -13.97
C THR A 273 27.21 40.02 -14.00
N SER A 274 26.93 38.93 -14.72
CA SER A 274 27.55 38.51 -16.02
C SER A 274 28.94 39.00 -16.46
N SER A 275 29.73 38.06 -17.00
CA SER A 275 30.61 38.25 -18.16
C SER A 275 30.74 36.94 -18.95
N ASP A 276 30.64 37.00 -20.28
CA ASP A 276 30.72 35.85 -21.19
C ASP A 276 32.16 35.37 -21.47
N SER A 277 32.29 34.12 -21.93
CA SER A 277 33.33 33.72 -22.87
C SER A 277 32.83 32.58 -23.77
N LEU A 278 32.64 32.89 -25.05
CA LEU A 278 32.09 32.01 -26.08
C LEU A 278 33.16 31.07 -26.67
N GLY A 279 32.79 29.82 -26.99
CA GLY A 279 33.60 28.91 -27.80
C GLY A 279 32.72 28.01 -28.67
N HIS A 280 32.65 28.30 -29.96
CA HIS A 280 32.16 27.37 -31.00
C HIS A 280 33.16 26.19 -31.13
N ASP A 281 32.82 25.01 -31.67
CA ASP A 281 32.10 24.83 -32.93
C ASP A 281 31.48 23.42 -33.15
N MET A 282 30.64 23.35 -34.18
CA MET A 282 30.12 22.23 -34.96
C MET A 282 29.18 21.19 -34.33
N SER A 283 27.96 21.23 -34.85
CA SER A 283 26.89 20.25 -34.72
C SER A 283 27.14 18.95 -35.48
N LEU A 284 26.60 17.85 -34.93
CA LEU A 284 26.09 16.75 -35.75
C LEU A 284 24.60 16.57 -35.45
N HIS A 285 23.79 16.67 -36.51
CA HIS A 285 22.36 16.42 -36.46
C HIS A 285 22.09 15.02 -35.91
N ARG A 286 21.34 14.93 -34.81
CA ARG A 286 20.63 13.71 -34.43
C ARG A 286 19.16 14.07 -34.31
N GLU A 287 18.40 13.73 -35.34
CA GLU A 287 16.94 13.87 -35.32
C GLU A 287 16.38 12.97 -34.22
N HIS A 288 16.01 13.57 -33.09
CA HIS A 288 15.02 12.97 -32.22
C HIS A 288 13.65 13.21 -32.88
N HIS A 289 12.99 12.14 -33.31
CA HIS A 289 11.54 12.14 -33.40
C HIS A 289 11.02 12.39 -31.97
N GLY A 290 10.63 13.64 -31.71
CA GLY A 290 10.09 14.06 -30.42
C GLY A 290 8.66 13.56 -30.30
N HIS A 291 8.47 12.44 -29.60
CA HIS A 291 7.16 12.12 -29.05
C HIS A 291 6.80 13.16 -27.99
N GLU A 292 5.56 13.62 -27.98
CA GLU A 292 5.12 14.58 -26.97
C GLU A 292 4.75 13.86 -25.66
N GLU A 293 4.88 14.58 -24.56
CA GLU A 293 4.41 14.16 -23.24
C GLU A 293 3.09 14.87 -22.90
N TRP A 294 2.40 14.41 -21.85
CA TRP A 294 1.20 15.11 -21.35
C TRP A 294 1.60 16.50 -20.81
N HIS A 295 0.85 17.55 -21.17
CA HIS A 295 1.12 18.92 -20.70
C HIS A 295 0.69 19.16 -19.24
N SER A 296 0.12 18.15 -18.58
CA SER A 296 -0.35 18.21 -17.19
C SER A 296 -0.21 16.85 -16.53
N ASP A 297 0.28 16.83 -15.29
CA ASP A 297 0.38 15.62 -14.48
C ASP A 297 -1.01 15.01 -14.19
N LEU A 298 -1.05 13.68 -14.08
CA LEU A 298 -2.29 12.94 -13.76
C LEU A 298 -2.90 13.38 -12.42
N LEU A 299 -2.09 13.86 -11.47
CA LEU A 299 -2.54 14.39 -10.17
C LEU A 299 -2.60 15.93 -10.11
N GLY A 300 -2.37 16.62 -11.23
CA GLY A 300 -2.43 18.08 -11.33
C GLY A 300 -3.84 18.69 -11.25
N CYS A 301 -4.88 17.90 -10.92
CA CYS A 301 -6.26 18.37 -10.81
C CYS A 301 -6.44 19.42 -9.69
N CYS A 302 -5.63 19.34 -8.63
CA CYS A 302 -5.63 20.26 -7.50
C CYS A 302 -5.30 21.71 -7.89
N SER A 303 -4.69 21.93 -9.06
CA SER A 303 -4.38 23.26 -9.58
C SER A 303 -5.64 24.03 -10.05
N GLU A 304 -6.76 23.35 -10.33
CA GLU A 304 -8.07 23.99 -10.59
C GLU A 304 -9.22 23.19 -9.95
N PRO A 305 -9.51 23.41 -8.66
CA PRO A 305 -10.52 22.65 -7.92
C PRO A 305 -11.93 22.73 -8.53
N SER A 306 -12.26 23.82 -9.22
CA SER A 306 -13.57 24.05 -9.86
C SER A 306 -13.86 23.05 -11.00
N LEU A 307 -12.88 22.79 -11.86
CA LEU A 307 -13.00 21.83 -12.97
C LEU A 307 -13.03 20.38 -12.45
N CYS A 308 -12.23 20.09 -11.42
CA CYS A 308 -12.23 18.80 -10.75
C CYS A 308 -13.58 18.50 -10.09
N MET A 309 -14.15 19.45 -9.34
CA MET A 309 -15.48 19.29 -8.74
C MET A 309 -16.58 19.14 -9.80
N LYS A 310 -16.54 19.93 -10.88
CA LYS A 310 -17.51 19.82 -11.99
C LYS A 310 -17.47 18.44 -12.65
N THR A 311 -16.28 17.89 -12.89
CA THR A 311 -16.09 16.55 -13.46
C THR A 311 -16.45 15.44 -12.48
N PHE A 312 -16.29 15.65 -11.17
CA PHE A 312 -16.71 14.70 -10.14
C PHE A 312 -18.25 14.57 -10.04
N PHE A 313 -18.98 15.70 -10.01
CA PHE A 313 -20.44 15.69 -9.94
C PHE A 313 -21.13 15.42 -11.28
N TYR A 314 -20.46 15.66 -12.42
CA TYR A 314 -21.02 15.43 -13.75
C TYR A 314 -19.96 14.94 -14.77
N PRO A 315 -19.42 13.72 -14.58
CA PRO A 315 -18.36 13.19 -15.44
C PRO A 315 -18.80 13.02 -16.89
N CYS A 316 -20.10 12.76 -17.13
CA CYS A 316 -20.70 12.62 -18.45
C CYS A 316 -20.56 13.89 -19.29
N GLY A 317 -20.52 15.08 -18.67
CA GLY A 317 -20.28 16.35 -19.35
C GLY A 317 -18.86 16.39 -19.94
N THR A 318 -17.85 16.36 -19.07
CA THR A 318 -16.43 16.36 -19.45
C THR A 318 -16.10 15.23 -20.43
N PHE A 319 -16.58 14.01 -20.15
CA PHE A 319 -16.36 12.86 -21.03
C PHE A 319 -17.03 13.01 -22.40
N SER A 320 -18.21 13.65 -22.53
CA SER A 320 -18.82 13.88 -23.84
C SER A 320 -17.99 14.80 -24.73
N GLN A 321 -17.31 15.80 -24.14
CA GLN A 321 -16.45 16.71 -24.88
C GLN A 321 -15.14 16.01 -25.31
N ILE A 322 -14.50 15.27 -24.39
CA ILE A 322 -13.35 14.38 -24.67
C ILE A 322 -13.67 13.38 -25.80
N ALA A 323 -14.78 12.65 -25.65
CA ALA A 323 -15.20 11.63 -26.61
C ALA A 323 -15.59 12.22 -27.96
N THR A 324 -16.06 13.47 -28.01
CA THR A 324 -16.35 14.17 -29.27
C THR A 324 -15.09 14.32 -30.12
N VAL A 325 -14.00 14.79 -29.51
CA VAL A 325 -12.70 14.95 -30.20
C VAL A 325 -12.10 13.57 -30.51
N ALA A 326 -12.04 12.67 -29.52
CA ALA A 326 -11.43 11.35 -29.66
C ALA A 326 -12.15 10.38 -30.62
N LYS A 327 -13.46 10.57 -30.86
CA LYS A 327 -14.24 9.82 -31.87
C LYS A 327 -14.39 10.58 -33.19
N ASN A 328 -13.90 11.82 -33.29
CA ASN A 328 -14.10 12.74 -34.41
C ASN A 328 -15.58 12.83 -34.89
N ARG A 329 -16.51 12.87 -33.93
CA ARG A 329 -17.95 13.06 -34.16
C ARG A 329 -18.59 13.69 -32.93
N PRO A 330 -19.65 14.51 -33.05
CA PRO A 330 -20.38 14.98 -31.88
C PRO A 330 -20.90 13.80 -31.04
N VAL A 331 -20.64 13.86 -29.73
CA VAL A 331 -21.17 12.95 -28.70
C VAL A 331 -21.94 13.81 -27.72
N THR A 332 -23.22 13.48 -27.50
CA THR A 332 -24.04 14.23 -26.53
C THR A 332 -23.76 13.78 -25.10
N SER A 333 -24.01 14.64 -24.11
CA SER A 333 -23.86 14.24 -22.70
C SER A 333 -24.83 13.14 -22.26
N ALA A 334 -25.99 13.02 -22.92
CA ALA A 334 -26.93 11.91 -22.73
C ALA A 334 -26.38 10.59 -23.29
N GLU A 335 -25.79 10.60 -24.48
CA GLU A 335 -25.09 9.44 -25.07
C GLU A 335 -23.91 9.01 -24.19
N ALA A 336 -23.08 9.96 -23.76
CA ALA A 336 -21.99 9.73 -22.82
C ALA A 336 -22.46 9.12 -21.48
N CYS A 337 -23.59 9.59 -20.94
CA CYS A 337 -24.17 9.05 -19.71
C CYS A 337 -24.71 7.63 -19.89
N ASN A 338 -25.37 7.35 -21.02
CA ASN A 338 -25.89 6.02 -21.34
C ASN A 338 -24.74 5.02 -21.52
N ASP A 339 -23.70 5.37 -22.27
CA ASP A 339 -22.51 4.54 -22.44
C ASP A 339 -21.85 4.27 -21.07
N LEU A 340 -21.54 5.32 -20.30
CA LEU A 340 -20.83 5.18 -19.02
C LEU A 340 -21.63 4.36 -18.01
N MET A 341 -22.96 4.50 -17.98
CA MET A 341 -23.85 3.70 -17.15
C MET A 341 -23.89 2.24 -17.61
N ALA A 342 -24.04 1.98 -18.92
CA ALA A 342 -24.05 0.62 -19.48
C ALA A 342 -22.75 -0.13 -19.20
N TYR A 343 -21.59 0.51 -19.39
CA TYR A 343 -20.28 -0.08 -19.07
C TYR A 343 -20.04 -0.19 -17.55
N SER A 344 -20.64 0.66 -16.71
CA SER A 344 -20.56 0.54 -15.25
C SER A 344 -21.31 -0.68 -14.71
N LEU A 345 -22.49 -1.01 -15.27
CA LEU A 345 -23.28 -2.19 -14.88
C LEU A 345 -22.54 -3.52 -15.09
N ILE A 346 -21.57 -3.56 -15.99
CA ILE A 346 -20.70 -4.73 -16.26
C ILE A 346 -19.27 -4.55 -15.73
N LEU A 347 -19.05 -3.62 -14.79
CA LEU A 347 -17.74 -3.28 -14.19
C LEU A 347 -16.62 -2.96 -15.22
N SER A 348 -17.00 -2.44 -16.39
CA SER A 348 -16.11 -2.20 -17.54
C SER A 348 -16.00 -0.71 -17.91
N CYS A 349 -16.51 0.20 -17.08
CA CYS A 349 -16.45 1.65 -17.31
C CYS A 349 -15.00 2.15 -17.48
N CYS A 350 -14.06 1.67 -16.66
CA CYS A 350 -12.64 2.00 -16.77
C CYS A 350 -12.00 1.48 -18.06
N CYS A 351 -12.45 0.33 -18.58
CA CYS A 351 -12.01 -0.18 -19.88
C CYS A 351 -12.50 0.73 -21.01
N TYR A 352 -13.76 1.19 -20.94
CA TYR A 352 -14.36 2.07 -21.92
C TYR A 352 -13.69 3.45 -21.97
N THR A 353 -13.48 4.10 -20.83
CA THR A 353 -12.81 5.40 -20.77
C THR A 353 -11.33 5.30 -21.15
N CYS A 354 -10.61 4.25 -20.72
CA CYS A 354 -9.26 3.93 -21.19
C CYS A 354 -9.17 3.81 -22.72
N CYS A 355 -10.16 3.19 -23.38
CA CYS A 355 -10.19 3.09 -24.84
C CYS A 355 -10.32 4.47 -25.53
N ILE A 356 -10.95 5.44 -24.88
CA ILE A 356 -11.04 6.84 -25.35
C ILE A 356 -9.73 7.59 -25.08
N ARG A 357 -9.14 7.47 -23.89
CA ARG A 357 -7.81 8.00 -23.56
C ARG A 357 -6.74 7.54 -24.55
N ARG A 358 -6.72 6.25 -24.87
CA ARG A 358 -5.80 5.66 -25.86
C ARG A 358 -5.99 6.26 -27.27
N LYS A 359 -7.21 6.66 -27.64
CA LYS A 359 -7.46 7.36 -28.91
C LYS A 359 -6.93 8.79 -28.88
N LEU A 360 -7.14 9.53 -27.79
CA LEU A 360 -6.55 10.86 -27.62
C LEU A 360 -5.03 10.82 -27.74
N ARG A 361 -4.35 9.92 -27.01
CA ARG A 361 -2.88 9.82 -27.08
C ARG A 361 -2.37 9.54 -28.49
N LYS A 362 -3.02 8.63 -29.23
CA LYS A 362 -2.67 8.35 -30.64
C LYS A 362 -2.90 9.52 -31.58
N MET A 363 -3.91 10.35 -31.31
CA MET A 363 -4.26 11.53 -32.11
C MET A 363 -3.31 12.70 -31.86
N PHE A 364 -2.67 12.73 -30.68
CA PHE A 364 -1.79 13.80 -30.21
C PHE A 364 -0.30 13.39 -30.10
N ASP A 365 0.06 12.22 -30.62
CA ASP A 365 1.38 11.53 -30.49
C ASP A 365 1.96 11.53 -29.06
N ILE A 366 1.12 11.26 -28.07
CA ILE A 366 1.49 11.26 -26.64
C ILE A 366 2.00 9.88 -26.21
N THR A 367 3.22 9.85 -25.69
CA THR A 367 3.87 8.65 -25.12
C THR A 367 3.00 8.02 -24.02
N GLY A 368 2.88 6.69 -24.00
CA GLY A 368 2.16 5.99 -22.92
C GLY A 368 1.71 4.56 -23.26
N GLY A 369 1.42 3.78 -22.22
CA GLY A 369 1.08 2.36 -22.31
C GLY A 369 -0.41 2.04 -22.18
N LEU A 370 -0.81 0.85 -22.65
CA LEU A 370 -2.16 0.30 -22.40
C LEU A 370 -2.44 0.08 -20.90
N CYS A 371 -1.41 -0.32 -20.14
CA CYS A 371 -1.50 -0.53 -18.70
C CYS A 371 -1.65 0.80 -17.96
N ASP A 372 -0.86 1.81 -18.35
CA ASP A 372 -0.89 3.17 -17.80
C ASP A 372 -2.24 3.88 -18.01
N ASP A 373 -2.81 3.81 -19.22
CA ASP A 373 -4.15 4.34 -19.50
C ASP A 373 -5.25 3.68 -18.64
N PHE A 374 -5.13 2.36 -18.41
CA PHE A 374 -6.09 1.60 -17.62
C PHE A 374 -5.96 1.91 -16.11
N LEU A 375 -4.72 1.95 -15.60
CA LEU A 375 -4.43 2.31 -14.21
C LEU A 375 -4.86 3.75 -13.90
N SER A 376 -4.65 4.70 -14.82
CA SER A 376 -5.12 6.09 -14.67
C SER A 376 -6.62 6.17 -14.37
N HIS A 377 -7.44 5.45 -15.15
CA HIS A 377 -8.90 5.43 -14.97
C HIS A 377 -9.35 4.57 -13.78
N LEU A 378 -8.62 3.50 -13.44
CA LEU A 378 -8.92 2.64 -12.30
C LEU A 378 -8.60 3.31 -10.95
N LEU A 379 -7.55 4.14 -10.88
CA LEU A 379 -7.12 4.83 -9.66
C LEU A 379 -7.92 6.11 -9.39
N CYS A 380 -8.16 6.94 -10.41
CA CYS A 380 -9.12 8.05 -10.35
C CYS A 380 -9.52 8.50 -11.76
N CYS A 381 -10.57 7.86 -12.30
CA CYS A 381 -11.30 8.28 -13.50
C CYS A 381 -11.58 9.80 -13.51
N CYS A 382 -11.92 10.36 -12.35
CA CYS A 382 -12.00 11.79 -12.06
C CYS A 382 -10.82 12.62 -12.61
N CYS A 383 -9.59 12.31 -12.19
CA CYS A 383 -8.39 13.03 -12.57
C CYS A 383 -7.94 12.70 -14.00
N ALA A 384 -8.12 11.44 -14.43
CA ALA A 384 -7.82 11.02 -15.80
C ALA A 384 -8.66 11.82 -16.83
N LEU A 385 -9.96 11.99 -16.56
CA LEU A 385 -10.85 12.84 -17.38
C LEU A 385 -10.45 14.33 -17.33
N VAL A 386 -10.05 14.88 -16.17
CA VAL A 386 -9.59 16.27 -16.09
C VAL A 386 -8.30 16.49 -16.88
N GLN A 387 -7.34 15.56 -16.80
CA GLN A 387 -6.10 15.60 -17.56
C GLN A 387 -6.37 15.50 -19.07
N GLU A 388 -7.22 14.57 -19.50
CA GLU A 388 -7.64 14.41 -20.90
C GLU A 388 -8.35 15.64 -21.45
N TRP A 389 -9.20 16.28 -20.64
CA TRP A 389 -9.87 17.52 -21.03
C TRP A 389 -8.90 18.68 -21.20
N ARG A 390 -7.95 18.86 -20.27
CA ARG A 390 -6.90 19.88 -20.39
C ARG A 390 -6.02 19.68 -21.61
N GLU A 391 -5.63 18.44 -21.91
CA GLU A 391 -4.82 18.15 -23.09
C GLU A 391 -5.57 18.51 -24.39
N VAL A 392 -6.90 18.25 -24.43
CA VAL A 392 -7.79 18.68 -25.52
C VAL A 392 -7.89 20.21 -25.61
N GLU A 393 -8.03 20.93 -24.50
CA GLU A 393 -8.06 22.41 -24.49
C GLU A 393 -6.73 23.02 -24.94
N ILE A 394 -5.60 22.58 -24.36
CA ILE A 394 -4.26 23.09 -24.68
C ILE A 394 -3.93 22.88 -26.17
N ARG A 395 -4.21 21.70 -26.72
CA ARG A 395 -3.92 21.38 -28.12
C ARG A 395 -4.94 21.99 -29.10
N GLY A 396 -6.22 22.05 -28.71
CA GLY A 396 -7.26 22.73 -29.49
C GLY A 396 -7.01 24.24 -29.65
N VAL A 397 -6.49 24.90 -28.61
CA VAL A 397 -6.09 26.32 -28.69
C VAL A 397 -4.91 26.53 -29.64
N LYS A 398 -3.90 25.65 -29.65
CA LYS A 398 -2.78 25.70 -30.61
C LYS A 398 -3.28 25.59 -32.06
N ASP A 399 -4.19 24.67 -32.33
CA ASP A 399 -4.74 24.43 -33.68
C ASP A 399 -5.57 25.63 -34.19
N HIS A 400 -6.30 26.31 -33.29
CA HIS A 400 -7.01 27.56 -33.61
C HIS A 400 -6.09 28.76 -33.84
N GLN A 401 -4.96 28.87 -33.12
CA GLN A 401 -3.96 29.91 -33.37
C GLN A 401 -3.25 29.71 -34.71
N LEU A 402 -2.96 28.46 -35.09
CA LEU A 402 -2.32 28.11 -36.37
C LEU A 402 -3.23 28.28 -37.59
N ARG A 403 -4.55 28.19 -37.44
CA ARG A 403 -5.54 28.49 -38.50
C ARG A 403 -6.00 29.95 -38.55
N GLY A 404 -5.59 30.78 -37.58
CA GLY A 404 -6.03 32.17 -37.41
C GLY A 404 -5.00 33.23 -37.82
N SER A 405 -3.90 32.83 -38.49
CA SER A 405 -2.84 33.71 -39.00
C SER A 405 -2.76 33.63 -40.53
#